data_AF-A0A966U770-F1
#
_entry.id   AF-A0A966U770-F1
#
_cell.length_a   1.000
_cell.length_b   1.000
_cell.length_c   1.000
_cell.angle_alpha   90.00
_cell.angle_beta   90.00
_cell.angle_gamma   90.00
#
_symmetry.space_group_name_H-M   'P 1'
#
loop_
_entity.id
_entity.type
_entity.pdbx_description
1 polymer ?
#
loop_
_entity_poly.entity_id
_entity_poly.type
_entity_poly.pdbx_seq_one_letter_code
_entity_poly.pdbx_strand_id
1 'polypeptide(L)'
;YNAFHTAGGFLLRPSSTRADSTLPPFDLWVFKELAKTGTELTSYPAHSVYEDLTWDKSDTMSGAGDDWAYEHLGVFGWTTEFWDAIYHATGEHSPTDIWYVGPTPDQELAVCAWSDRHAPGSYAQWKRFNHPQLGAIEIGGADWFHIWSNAPSSKLKTEVEPHAKFAVYQALASPRLEIKTLDATRRGTETWSVRVGIANTGWLSTDVTAWAKKHHIVLPATVTISGVTVVDGSTRAKVGQLDGRVKFRVSGDAKSDGTPDRASHTWLVTGKSGDVVTVRAEHQRAGSASATIVLE
;
A
#
# COMPACT_ATOMS: atom_id res chain seq x y z
N TYR A 1 1.89 -0.47 2.74
CA TYR A 1 2.67 -1.33 3.66
C TYR A 1 2.35 -2.76 3.28
N ASN A 2 3.33 -3.67 3.24
CA ASN A 2 3.08 -5.07 2.92
C ASN A 2 3.72 -5.92 4.03
N ALA A 3 2.90 -6.65 4.79
CA ALA A 3 3.33 -7.70 5.69
C ALA A 3 3.31 -9.03 4.92
N PHE A 4 4.44 -9.71 4.91
CA PHE A 4 4.63 -10.94 4.16
C PHE A 4 4.66 -12.11 5.15
N HIS A 5 3.59 -12.90 5.14
CA HIS A 5 3.31 -14.01 6.04
C HIS A 5 3.14 -15.31 5.26
N THR A 6 3.02 -16.40 6.01
CA THR A 6 2.62 -17.71 5.51
C THR A 6 1.67 -18.35 6.53
N ALA A 7 0.64 -19.10 6.17
CA ALA A 7 0.32 -19.64 4.85
C ALA A 7 -1.17 -19.63 4.56
N GLY A 8 -1.57 -19.87 3.30
CA GLY A 8 -2.98 -20.04 2.92
C GLY A 8 -3.36 -19.50 1.55
N GLY A 9 -2.48 -18.73 0.90
CA GLY A 9 -2.72 -18.22 -0.44
C GLY A 9 -3.64 -17.02 -0.51
N PHE A 10 -3.52 -16.07 0.42
CA PHE A 10 -4.47 -14.96 0.54
C PHE A 10 -3.82 -13.58 0.41
N LEU A 11 -4.55 -12.63 -0.16
CA LEU A 11 -4.29 -11.20 -0.01
C LEU A 11 -5.29 -10.62 1.00
N LEU A 12 -4.80 -10.23 2.16
CA LEU A 12 -5.61 -9.73 3.26
C LEU A 12 -5.53 -8.21 3.34
N ARG A 13 -6.69 -7.58 3.50
CA ARG A 13 -6.78 -6.14 3.77
C ARG A 13 -7.41 -5.84 5.14
N PRO A 14 -7.08 -4.67 5.71
CA PRO A 14 -7.81 -4.09 6.82
C PRO A 14 -9.31 -3.90 6.53
N SER A 15 -10.15 -3.77 7.56
CA SER A 15 -9.79 -3.87 8.99
C SER A 15 -9.87 -5.31 9.48
N SER A 16 -9.12 -5.64 10.52
CA SER A 16 -9.21 -6.90 11.27
C SER A 16 -10.09 -6.79 12.51
N THR A 17 -10.54 -5.57 12.84
CA THR A 17 -11.29 -5.26 14.07
C THR A 17 -12.62 -4.54 13.83
N ARG A 18 -12.93 -4.19 12.57
CA ARG A 18 -14.12 -3.42 12.22
C ARG A 18 -14.76 -3.91 10.93
N ALA A 19 -16.09 -3.86 10.91
CA ALA A 19 -16.86 -4.10 9.70
C ALA A 19 -16.53 -3.07 8.61
N ASP A 20 -16.56 -3.52 7.35
CA ASP A 20 -16.38 -2.71 6.15
C ASP A 20 -17.32 -1.49 6.16
N SER A 21 -18.56 -1.68 6.64
CA SER A 21 -19.58 -0.62 6.71
C SER A 21 -19.18 0.58 7.58
N THR A 22 -18.16 0.43 8.44
CA THR A 22 -17.64 1.49 9.30
C THR A 22 -16.42 2.21 8.72
N LEU A 23 -15.83 1.65 7.65
CA LEU A 23 -14.68 2.24 6.97
C LEU A 23 -15.13 3.29 5.95
N PRO A 24 -14.28 4.30 5.63
CA PRO A 24 -14.55 5.24 4.56
C PRO A 24 -14.86 4.48 3.24
N PRO A 25 -16.04 4.69 2.63
CA PRO A 25 -16.42 3.93 1.43
C PRO A 25 -15.45 4.10 0.26
N PHE A 26 -14.83 5.29 0.15
CA PHE A 26 -13.80 5.54 -0.85
C PHE A 26 -12.56 4.68 -0.63
N ASP A 27 -12.09 4.53 0.61
CA ASP A 27 -10.91 3.71 0.91
C ASP A 27 -11.19 2.23 0.66
N LEU A 28 -12.39 1.75 1.02
CA LEU A 28 -12.85 0.39 0.67
C LEU A 28 -12.83 0.15 -0.85
N TRP A 29 -13.32 1.13 -1.62
CA TRP A 29 -13.28 1.05 -3.08
C TRP A 29 -11.83 1.00 -3.60
N VAL A 30 -10.92 1.81 -3.05
CA VAL A 30 -9.50 1.79 -3.43
C VAL A 30 -8.83 0.45 -3.06
N PHE A 31 -9.08 -0.08 -1.87
CA PHE A 31 -8.60 -1.41 -1.48
C PHE A 31 -9.04 -2.48 -2.48
N LYS A 32 -10.33 -2.50 -2.82
CA LYS A 32 -10.89 -3.45 -3.80
C LYS A 32 -10.31 -3.24 -5.21
N GLU A 33 -10.05 -1.99 -5.60
CA GLU A 33 -9.44 -1.68 -6.90
C GLU A 33 -7.98 -2.14 -6.99
N LEU A 34 -7.20 -1.95 -5.92
CA LEU A 34 -5.83 -2.46 -5.83
C LEU A 34 -5.82 -4.00 -5.79
N ALA A 35 -6.74 -4.62 -5.06
CA ALA A 35 -6.89 -6.08 -4.99
C ALA A 35 -7.09 -6.73 -6.36
N LYS A 36 -7.84 -6.11 -7.29
CA LYS A 36 -8.03 -6.67 -8.64
C LYS A 36 -6.70 -6.96 -9.32
N THR A 37 -5.79 -5.99 -9.35
CA THR A 37 -4.45 -6.18 -9.91
C THR A 37 -3.62 -7.14 -9.06
N GLY A 38 -3.78 -7.13 -7.73
CA GLY A 38 -3.16 -8.11 -6.84
C GLY A 38 -3.53 -9.54 -7.23
N THR A 39 -4.82 -9.85 -7.36
CA THR A 39 -5.34 -11.16 -7.79
C THR A 39 -4.93 -11.50 -9.21
N GLU A 40 -4.96 -10.55 -10.16
CA GLU A 40 -4.49 -10.80 -11.53
C GLU A 40 -3.00 -11.18 -11.59
N LEU A 41 -2.17 -10.56 -10.76
CA LEU A 41 -0.73 -10.84 -10.73
C LEU A 41 -0.43 -12.16 -10.01
N THR A 42 -1.05 -12.37 -8.85
CA THR A 42 -0.67 -13.44 -7.89
C THR A 42 -1.54 -14.68 -7.98
N SER A 43 -2.70 -14.60 -8.63
CA SER A 43 -3.84 -15.52 -8.54
C SER A 43 -4.52 -15.60 -7.17
N TYR A 44 -4.05 -14.86 -6.16
CA TYR A 44 -4.55 -15.00 -4.79
C TYR A 44 -5.86 -14.23 -4.60
N PRO A 45 -6.89 -14.86 -4.00
CA PRO A 45 -8.11 -14.17 -3.64
C PRO A 45 -7.83 -13.11 -2.57
N ALA A 46 -8.49 -11.97 -2.71
CA ALA A 46 -8.39 -10.87 -1.77
C ALA A 46 -9.57 -10.86 -0.79
N HIS A 47 -9.26 -10.81 0.50
CA HIS A 47 -10.22 -10.93 1.59
C HIS A 47 -10.13 -9.76 2.58
N SER A 48 -11.28 -9.39 3.14
CA SER A 48 -11.33 -8.61 4.37
C SER A 48 -11.00 -9.50 5.55
N VAL A 49 -10.05 -9.10 6.40
CA VAL A 49 -9.79 -9.88 7.62
C VAL A 49 -11.02 -9.90 8.51
N TYR A 50 -11.67 -8.74 8.72
CA TYR A 50 -12.86 -8.69 9.55
C TYR A 50 -14.03 -9.39 8.90
N GLU A 51 -14.35 -9.19 7.62
CA GLU A 51 -15.57 -9.80 7.05
C GLU A 51 -15.40 -11.30 6.80
N ASP A 52 -14.28 -11.71 6.21
CA ASP A 52 -14.13 -13.04 5.61
C ASP A 52 -13.33 -14.04 6.48
N LEU A 53 -12.38 -13.56 7.29
CA LEU A 53 -11.48 -14.43 8.10
C LEU A 53 -11.84 -14.47 9.58
N THR A 54 -12.40 -13.39 10.14
CA THR A 54 -12.70 -13.34 11.56
C THR A 54 -13.89 -14.26 11.86
N TRP A 55 -13.63 -15.43 12.47
CA TRP A 55 -14.66 -16.44 12.73
C TRP A 55 -15.68 -15.96 13.78
N ASP A 56 -15.19 -15.47 14.92
CA ASP A 56 -16.01 -14.88 15.98
C ASP A 56 -15.83 -13.36 15.98
N LYS A 57 -16.83 -12.60 15.48
CA LYS A 57 -16.75 -11.13 15.42
C LYS A 57 -16.73 -10.47 16.81
N SER A 58 -17.00 -11.21 17.90
CA SER A 58 -16.84 -10.72 19.27
C SER A 58 -15.40 -10.83 19.79
N ASP A 59 -14.58 -11.68 19.17
CA ASP A 59 -13.15 -11.85 19.43
C ASP A 59 -12.33 -11.60 18.15
N THR A 60 -12.11 -10.33 17.86
CA THR A 60 -11.48 -9.88 16.62
C THR A 60 -9.96 -10.11 16.60
N MET A 61 -9.39 -10.26 15.39
CA MET A 61 -7.95 -10.39 15.17
C MET A 61 -7.22 -9.04 15.32
N SER A 62 -7.18 -8.50 16.53
CA SER A 62 -6.56 -7.20 16.82
C SER A 62 -5.02 -7.25 16.82
N GLY A 63 -4.39 -6.10 16.58
CA GLY A 63 -2.92 -5.96 16.62
C GLY A 63 -2.21 -6.27 15.30
N ALA A 64 -2.95 -6.44 14.19
CA ALA A 64 -2.37 -6.65 12.87
C ALA A 64 -1.59 -5.42 12.38
N GLY A 65 -0.44 -5.64 11.73
CA GLY A 65 0.45 -4.57 11.29
C GLY A 65 -0.10 -3.73 10.14
N ASP A 66 -0.92 -4.34 9.28
CA ASP A 66 -1.65 -3.66 8.20
C ASP A 66 -2.80 -2.79 8.75
N ASP A 67 -3.51 -3.23 9.78
CA ASP A 67 -4.45 -2.42 10.55
C ASP A 67 -3.74 -1.19 11.13
N TRP A 68 -2.59 -1.39 11.80
CA TRP A 68 -1.82 -0.28 12.36
C TRP A 68 -1.36 0.72 11.27
N ALA A 69 -0.87 0.22 10.13
CA ALA A 69 -0.45 1.05 9.02
C ALA A 69 -1.61 1.88 8.45
N TYR A 70 -2.80 1.29 8.33
CA TYR A 70 -3.97 2.01 7.86
C TYR A 70 -4.49 3.02 8.90
N GLU A 71 -4.71 2.59 10.14
CA GLU A 71 -5.37 3.40 11.15
C GLU A 71 -4.48 4.53 11.69
N HIS A 72 -3.17 4.30 11.85
CA HIS A 72 -2.25 5.26 12.47
C HIS A 72 -1.38 6.02 11.48
N LEU A 73 -1.01 5.41 10.35
CA LEU A 73 -0.23 6.10 9.32
C LEU A 73 -1.08 6.57 8.15
N GLY A 74 -2.31 6.09 8.01
CA GLY A 74 -3.18 6.47 6.91
C GLY A 74 -2.71 5.92 5.56
N VAL A 75 -2.10 4.74 5.53
CA VAL A 75 -1.62 4.12 4.28
C VAL A 75 -2.34 2.80 4.02
N PHE A 76 -2.59 2.47 2.75
CA PHE A 76 -3.13 1.16 2.39
C PHE A 76 -2.12 0.06 2.80
N GLY A 77 -2.50 -0.73 3.80
CA GLY A 77 -1.76 -1.87 4.33
C GLY A 77 -2.32 -3.18 3.78
N TRP A 78 -1.45 -4.15 3.55
CA TRP A 78 -1.80 -5.49 3.10
C TRP A 78 -1.02 -6.53 3.88
N THR A 79 -1.65 -7.67 4.15
CA THR A 79 -0.96 -8.89 4.54
C THR A 79 -1.08 -9.90 3.40
N THR A 80 0.02 -10.52 3.02
CA THR A 80 0.00 -11.66 2.09
C THR A 80 0.28 -12.91 2.89
N GLU A 81 -0.61 -13.89 2.82
CA GLU A 81 -0.36 -15.26 3.30
C GLU A 81 0.15 -16.08 2.11
N PHE A 82 1.46 -16.16 1.94
CA PHE A 82 2.06 -16.92 0.84
C PHE A 82 1.73 -18.40 0.95
N TRP A 83 1.85 -19.08 -0.18
CA TRP A 83 1.79 -20.52 -0.30
C TRP A 83 0.45 -21.14 0.12
N ASP A 84 -0.27 -21.66 -0.87
CA ASP A 84 -1.42 -22.52 -0.67
C ASP A 84 -1.10 -23.92 -1.21
N ALA A 85 -0.66 -24.80 -0.30
CA ALA A 85 -0.34 -26.18 -0.64
C ALA A 85 -1.55 -26.91 -1.24
N ILE A 86 -2.74 -26.61 -0.74
CA ILE A 86 -4.00 -27.21 -1.21
C ILE A 86 -4.23 -26.79 -2.65
N TYR A 87 -4.18 -25.48 -2.95
CA TYR A 87 -4.33 -24.99 -4.31
C TYR A 87 -3.34 -25.62 -5.29
N HIS A 88 -2.08 -25.80 -4.89
CA HIS A 88 -1.11 -26.45 -5.76
C HIS A 88 -1.41 -27.93 -6.03
N ALA A 89 -2.01 -28.62 -5.07
CA ALA A 89 -2.35 -30.04 -5.18
C ALA A 89 -3.70 -30.29 -5.88
N THR A 90 -4.69 -29.41 -5.69
CA THR A 90 -6.08 -29.62 -6.10
C THR A 90 -6.57 -28.64 -7.16
N GLY A 91 -5.96 -27.46 -7.27
CA GLY A 91 -6.45 -26.33 -8.08
C GLY A 91 -7.55 -25.51 -7.40
N GLU A 92 -7.92 -25.85 -6.17
CA GLU A 92 -8.94 -25.15 -5.38
C GLU A 92 -8.28 -24.43 -4.20
N HIS A 93 -8.61 -23.15 -4.01
CA HIS A 93 -8.05 -22.36 -2.92
C HIS A 93 -8.53 -22.85 -1.55
N SER A 94 -7.64 -22.74 -0.57
CA SER A 94 -7.96 -22.96 0.83
C SER A 94 -9.15 -22.09 1.27
N PRO A 95 -10.09 -22.62 2.07
CA PRO A 95 -11.17 -21.82 2.63
C PRO A 95 -10.64 -20.83 3.69
N THR A 96 -11.38 -19.75 3.96
CA THR A 96 -10.91 -18.69 4.88
C THR A 96 -10.87 -19.12 6.35
N ASP A 97 -11.46 -20.26 6.69
CA ASP A 97 -11.44 -20.86 8.02
C ASP A 97 -10.35 -21.95 8.18
N ILE A 98 -9.47 -22.13 7.20
CA ILE A 98 -8.48 -23.20 7.14
C ILE A 98 -7.61 -23.29 8.40
N TRP A 99 -7.29 -22.18 9.05
CA TRP A 99 -6.49 -22.17 10.29
C TRP A 99 -7.25 -22.65 11.53
N TYR A 100 -8.59 -22.69 11.47
CA TYR A 100 -9.44 -23.22 12.53
C TYR A 100 -9.77 -24.69 12.33
N VAL A 101 -10.11 -25.07 11.09
CA VAL A 101 -10.64 -26.41 10.79
C VAL A 101 -9.59 -27.37 10.21
N GLY A 102 -8.49 -26.84 9.67
CA GLY A 102 -7.46 -27.61 9.00
C GLY A 102 -7.90 -28.17 7.63
N PRO A 103 -6.95 -28.73 6.86
CA PRO A 103 -7.26 -29.39 5.60
C PRO A 103 -8.12 -30.64 5.83
N THR A 104 -8.95 -31.00 4.85
CA THR A 104 -9.65 -32.29 4.87
C THR A 104 -8.67 -33.44 4.60
N PRO A 105 -9.00 -34.69 4.98
CA PRO A 105 -8.15 -35.84 4.68
C PRO A 105 -7.85 -35.99 3.18
N ASP A 106 -8.81 -35.68 2.30
CA ASP A 106 -8.62 -35.73 0.86
C ASP A 106 -7.63 -34.66 0.38
N GLN A 107 -7.69 -33.45 0.95
CA GLN A 107 -6.72 -32.39 0.67
C GLN A 107 -5.32 -32.77 1.18
N GLU A 108 -5.20 -33.34 2.37
CA GLU A 108 -3.92 -33.80 2.91
C GLU A 108 -3.29 -34.89 2.03
N LEU A 109 -4.08 -35.87 1.58
CA LEU A 109 -3.63 -36.91 0.66
C LEU A 109 -3.21 -36.34 -0.70
N ALA A 110 -3.96 -35.37 -1.22
CA ALA A 110 -3.62 -34.69 -2.47
C ALA A 110 -2.28 -33.94 -2.35
N VAL A 111 -2.07 -33.19 -1.26
CA VAL A 111 -0.80 -32.48 -0.99
C VAL A 111 0.35 -33.47 -0.83
N CYS A 112 0.14 -34.58 -0.13
CA CYS A 112 1.13 -35.65 0.00
C CYS A 112 1.54 -36.20 -1.38
N ALA A 113 0.58 -36.62 -2.21
CA ALA A 113 0.85 -37.15 -3.55
C ALA A 113 1.45 -36.11 -4.52
N TRP A 114 1.09 -34.84 -4.35
CA TRP A 114 1.70 -33.75 -5.10
C TRP A 114 3.17 -33.54 -4.70
N SER A 115 3.46 -33.62 -3.40
CA SER A 115 4.79 -33.39 -2.83
C SER A 115 5.80 -34.44 -3.29
N ASP A 116 5.40 -35.71 -3.48
CA ASP A 116 6.27 -36.78 -3.99
C ASP A 116 6.94 -36.41 -5.33
N ARG A 117 6.26 -35.60 -6.14
CA ARG A 117 6.73 -35.18 -7.47
C ARG A 117 7.40 -33.81 -7.47
N HIS A 118 6.94 -32.88 -6.62
CA HIS A 118 7.31 -31.47 -6.71
C HIS A 118 8.13 -30.94 -5.53
N ALA A 119 8.14 -31.68 -4.43
CA ALA A 119 8.81 -31.35 -3.17
C ALA A 119 9.35 -32.63 -2.49
N PRO A 120 10.20 -33.42 -3.18
CA PRO A 120 10.68 -34.68 -2.62
C PRO A 120 11.44 -34.42 -1.31
N GLY A 121 11.09 -35.20 -0.28
CA GLY A 121 11.65 -35.04 1.07
C GLY A 121 10.80 -34.19 2.01
N SER A 122 9.72 -33.56 1.52
CA SER A 122 8.73 -32.86 2.36
C SER A 122 7.93 -33.79 3.28
N TYR A 123 8.01 -35.11 3.09
CA TYR A 123 7.48 -36.10 4.01
C TYR A 123 8.59 -37.06 4.43
N ALA A 124 8.89 -37.07 5.72
CA ALA A 124 9.85 -37.98 6.31
C ALA A 124 9.24 -39.38 6.44
N GLN A 125 9.98 -40.40 6.02
CA GLN A 125 9.60 -41.79 6.23
C GLN A 125 9.49 -42.08 7.73
N TRP A 126 8.39 -42.73 8.12
CA TRP A 126 8.17 -43.15 9.50
C TRP A 126 9.24 -44.12 9.95
N LYS A 127 9.82 -43.86 11.12
CA LYS A 127 10.81 -44.75 11.75
C LYS A 127 10.57 -44.84 13.24
N ARG A 128 10.89 -46.00 13.81
CA ARG A 128 10.88 -46.22 15.25
C ARG A 128 11.89 -45.31 15.95
N PHE A 129 11.51 -44.78 17.09
CA PHE A 129 12.32 -43.91 17.93
C PHE A 129 12.04 -44.19 19.41
N ASN A 130 13.10 -44.32 20.20
CA ASN A 130 12.98 -44.48 21.65
C ASN A 130 13.07 -43.10 22.31
N HIS A 131 11.92 -42.50 22.58
CA HIS A 131 11.83 -41.19 23.22
C HIS A 131 12.16 -41.29 24.72
N PRO A 132 13.01 -40.39 25.28
CA PRO A 132 13.45 -40.48 26.68
C PRO A 132 12.33 -40.53 27.72
N GLN A 133 11.16 -39.94 27.41
CA GLN A 133 10.00 -39.89 28.31
C GLN A 133 8.84 -40.79 27.88
N LEU A 134 8.68 -41.04 26.58
CA LEU A 134 7.48 -41.72 26.03
C LEU A 134 7.75 -43.20 25.70
N GLY A 135 9.01 -43.64 25.74
CA GLY A 135 9.39 -44.99 25.32
C GLY A 135 9.36 -45.14 23.80
N ALA A 136 8.94 -46.31 23.31
CA ALA A 136 8.94 -46.63 21.88
C ALA A 136 7.78 -45.90 21.16
N ILE A 137 8.14 -45.02 20.23
CA ILE A 137 7.22 -44.28 19.36
C ILE A 137 7.69 -44.36 17.89
N GLU A 138 6.93 -43.77 16.98
CA GLU A 138 7.36 -43.52 15.60
C GLU A 138 7.45 -42.02 15.34
N ILE A 139 8.43 -41.61 14.55
CA ILE A 139 8.61 -40.23 14.09
C ILE A 139 8.73 -40.21 12.57
N GLY A 140 8.10 -39.23 11.93
CA GLY A 140 7.97 -39.12 10.49
C GLY A 140 6.80 -38.22 10.13
N GLY A 141 6.33 -38.33 8.89
CA GLY A 141 5.20 -37.55 8.37
C GLY A 141 5.62 -36.24 7.72
N ALA A 142 4.66 -35.33 7.57
CA ALA A 142 4.85 -34.07 6.87
C ALA A 142 5.88 -33.19 7.59
N ASP A 143 6.86 -32.70 6.85
CA ASP A 143 7.63 -31.53 7.23
C ASP A 143 6.77 -30.29 6.97
N TRP A 144 5.97 -29.94 7.98
CA TRP A 144 5.01 -28.84 7.92
C TRP A 144 5.63 -27.54 7.41
N PHE A 145 6.86 -27.23 7.83
CA PHE A 145 7.51 -25.99 7.43
C PHE A 145 7.83 -25.97 5.92
N HIS A 146 8.24 -27.12 5.36
CA HIS A 146 8.68 -27.23 3.97
C HIS A 146 7.56 -27.50 2.95
N ILE A 147 6.34 -27.86 3.37
CA ILE A 147 5.24 -28.14 2.44
C ILE A 147 3.92 -27.45 2.75
N TRP A 148 3.62 -27.19 4.03
CA TRP A 148 2.35 -26.57 4.41
C TRP A 148 2.52 -25.08 4.71
N SER A 149 3.63 -24.69 5.34
CA SER A 149 3.92 -23.29 5.63
C SER A 149 4.60 -22.58 4.45
N ASN A 150 5.56 -23.20 3.78
CA ASN A 150 6.32 -22.52 2.72
C ASN A 150 6.29 -23.29 1.41
N ALA A 151 6.46 -22.53 0.32
CA ALA A 151 6.75 -23.11 -0.97
C ALA A 151 8.06 -23.91 -0.90
N PRO A 152 8.13 -25.08 -1.56
CA PRO A 152 9.38 -25.80 -1.75
C PRO A 152 10.44 -24.89 -2.37
N SER A 153 11.71 -25.10 -2.05
CA SER A 153 12.79 -24.21 -2.49
C SER A 153 12.86 -24.02 -4.01
N SER A 154 12.45 -25.03 -4.78
CA SER A 154 12.36 -24.99 -6.26
C SER A 154 11.29 -24.03 -6.79
N LYS A 155 10.34 -23.61 -5.95
CA LYS A 155 9.19 -22.77 -6.29
C LYS A 155 9.20 -21.38 -5.64
N LEU A 156 10.03 -21.16 -4.62
CA LEU A 156 10.10 -19.89 -3.88
C LEU A 156 10.15 -18.64 -4.78
N LYS A 157 10.99 -18.65 -5.83
CA LYS A 157 11.09 -17.50 -6.73
C LYS A 157 9.76 -17.23 -7.46
N THR A 158 9.14 -18.27 -8.01
CA THR A 158 7.87 -18.17 -8.73
C THR A 158 6.74 -17.74 -7.81
N GLU A 159 6.76 -18.19 -6.56
CA GLU A 159 5.81 -17.80 -5.51
C GLU A 159 5.92 -16.31 -5.15
N VAL A 160 7.14 -15.81 -4.93
CA VAL A 160 7.37 -14.47 -4.40
C VAL A 160 7.34 -13.37 -5.49
N GLU A 161 7.79 -13.67 -6.71
CA GLU A 161 7.95 -12.66 -7.77
C GLU A 161 6.66 -11.87 -8.09
N PRO A 162 5.47 -12.50 -8.22
CA PRO A 162 4.23 -11.77 -8.49
C PRO A 162 3.83 -10.82 -7.36
N HIS A 163 4.11 -11.19 -6.11
CA HIS A 163 3.81 -10.37 -4.93
C HIS A 163 4.72 -9.15 -4.84
N ALA A 164 5.99 -9.28 -5.26
CA ALA A 164 6.88 -8.13 -5.43
C ALA A 164 6.35 -7.17 -6.50
N LYS A 165 5.83 -7.69 -7.62
CA LYS A 165 5.18 -6.86 -8.65
C LYS A 165 3.95 -6.13 -8.11
N PHE A 166 3.14 -6.80 -7.29
CA PHE A 166 2.00 -6.16 -6.64
C PHE A 166 2.42 -5.06 -5.66
N ALA A 167 3.45 -5.29 -4.84
CA ALA A 167 3.98 -4.26 -3.95
C ALA A 167 4.51 -3.03 -4.72
N VAL A 168 5.19 -3.24 -5.85
CA VAL A 168 5.63 -2.15 -6.74
C VAL A 168 4.43 -1.42 -7.36
N TYR A 169 3.41 -2.14 -7.80
CA TYR A 169 2.18 -1.54 -8.32
C TYR A 169 1.50 -0.63 -7.30
N GLN A 170 1.36 -1.08 -6.05
CA GLN A 170 0.85 -0.24 -4.96
C GLN A 170 1.73 1.00 -4.73
N ALA A 171 3.06 0.87 -4.79
CA ALA A 171 3.98 2.00 -4.63
C ALA A 171 3.86 3.02 -5.78
N LEU A 172 3.65 2.56 -7.01
CA LEU A 172 3.41 3.43 -8.17
C LEU A 172 2.07 4.20 -8.08
N ALA A 173 1.16 3.74 -7.22
CA ALA A 173 -0.09 4.43 -6.93
C ALA A 173 0.11 5.66 -6.02
N SER A 174 1.28 5.81 -5.38
CA SER A 174 1.57 6.91 -4.45
C SER A 174 1.40 8.32 -5.05
N PRO A 175 1.10 9.34 -4.22
CA PRO A 175 1.08 10.72 -4.67
C PRO A 175 2.49 11.17 -5.08
N ARG A 176 2.57 12.12 -6.01
CA ARG A 176 3.84 12.67 -6.52
C ARG A 176 3.72 14.15 -6.81
N LEU A 177 4.42 14.97 -6.01
CA LEU A 177 4.39 16.42 -6.11
C LEU A 177 5.33 16.92 -7.21
N GLU A 178 4.81 17.78 -8.09
CA GLU A 178 5.60 18.43 -9.14
C GLU A 178 5.28 19.93 -9.22
N ILE A 179 6.29 20.75 -9.55
CA ILE A 179 6.09 22.15 -9.96
C ILE A 179 5.76 22.14 -11.44
N LYS A 180 4.58 22.66 -11.80
CA LYS A 180 4.09 22.73 -13.19
C LYS A 180 4.31 24.10 -13.83
N THR A 181 4.31 25.15 -13.03
CA THR A 181 4.57 26.51 -13.50
C THR A 181 5.39 27.27 -12.47
N LEU A 182 6.32 28.10 -12.96
CA LEU A 182 7.03 29.10 -12.18
C LEU A 182 7.18 30.32 -13.08
N ASP A 183 6.52 31.41 -12.71
CA ASP A 183 6.46 32.63 -13.49
C ASP A 183 6.89 33.82 -12.63
N ALA A 184 7.63 34.77 -13.21
CA ALA A 184 8.00 36.03 -12.57
C ALA A 184 7.50 37.19 -13.45
N THR A 185 6.66 38.05 -12.89
CA THR A 185 6.10 39.22 -13.59
C THR A 185 6.52 40.49 -12.89
N ARG A 186 7.19 41.39 -13.61
CA ARG A 186 7.57 42.71 -13.09
C ARG A 186 6.33 43.53 -12.73
N ARG A 187 6.33 44.13 -11.54
CA ARG A 187 5.26 45.01 -11.01
C ARG A 187 5.74 46.43 -10.68
N GLY A 188 7.05 46.63 -10.59
CA GLY A 188 7.71 47.92 -10.37
C GLY A 188 9.19 47.84 -10.76
N THR A 189 9.98 48.84 -10.38
CA THR A 189 11.42 48.91 -10.72
C THR A 189 12.18 47.68 -10.23
N GLU A 190 12.00 47.32 -8.96
CA GLU A 190 12.64 46.15 -8.33
C GLU A 190 11.61 45.23 -7.66
N THR A 191 10.33 45.36 -8.03
CA THR A 191 9.23 44.60 -7.42
C THR A 191 8.64 43.61 -8.42
N TRP A 192 8.44 42.37 -7.98
CA TRP A 192 8.03 41.24 -8.81
C TRP A 192 6.93 40.43 -8.17
N SER A 193 6.04 39.91 -9.00
CA SER A 193 5.08 38.88 -8.63
C SER A 193 5.63 37.54 -9.10
N VAL A 194 6.02 36.68 -8.16
CA VAL A 194 6.53 35.33 -8.46
C VAL A 194 5.42 34.32 -8.14
N ARG A 195 4.91 33.63 -9.15
CA ARG A 195 3.85 32.63 -9.02
C ARG A 195 4.40 31.23 -9.22
N VAL A 196 4.07 30.33 -8.30
CA VAL A 196 4.30 28.88 -8.44
C VAL A 196 2.96 28.15 -8.59
N GLY A 197 2.89 27.24 -9.54
CA GLY A 197 1.81 26.27 -9.68
C GLY A 197 2.35 24.87 -9.43
N ILE A 198 1.73 24.12 -8.52
CA ILE A 198 2.09 22.75 -8.18
C ILE A 198 0.96 21.79 -8.52
N ALA A 199 1.30 20.52 -8.74
CA ALA A 199 0.34 19.46 -8.96
C ALA A 199 0.74 18.15 -8.29
N ASN A 200 -0.23 17.37 -7.83
CA ASN A 200 -0.07 15.95 -7.54
C ASN A 200 -0.31 15.16 -8.84
N THR A 201 0.76 14.59 -9.38
CA THR A 201 0.73 13.78 -10.60
C THR A 201 0.56 12.28 -10.34
N GLY A 202 0.55 11.88 -9.06
CA GLY A 202 0.34 10.52 -8.62
C GLY A 202 -1.12 10.08 -8.69
N TRP A 203 -1.37 8.81 -8.39
CA TRP A 203 -2.73 8.26 -8.46
C TRP A 203 -3.53 8.57 -7.20
N LEU A 204 -2.98 8.33 -6.02
CA LEU A 204 -3.59 8.66 -4.72
C LEU A 204 -3.47 10.15 -4.39
N SER A 205 -4.34 10.64 -3.50
CA SER A 205 -4.21 11.99 -2.92
C SER A 205 -2.95 12.10 -2.06
N THR A 206 -2.55 13.33 -1.76
CA THR A 206 -1.43 13.57 -0.82
C THR A 206 -1.76 13.10 0.60
N ASP A 207 -3.04 13.05 0.99
CA ASP A 207 -3.50 12.38 2.22
C ASP A 207 -3.34 10.85 2.18
N VAL A 208 -3.16 10.25 1.00
CA VAL A 208 -3.13 8.80 0.72
C VAL A 208 -4.50 8.12 0.92
N THR A 209 -5.13 8.26 2.08
CA THR A 209 -6.45 7.68 2.39
C THR A 209 -7.45 8.73 2.88
N ALA A 210 -8.75 8.48 2.71
CA ALA A 210 -9.81 9.28 3.31
C ALA A 210 -9.81 9.17 4.84
N TRP A 211 -9.37 8.04 5.40
CA TRP A 211 -9.10 7.89 6.83
C TRP A 211 -8.06 8.91 7.32
N ALA A 212 -6.91 8.99 6.64
CA ALA A 212 -5.85 9.94 6.99
C ALA A 212 -6.35 11.38 6.96
N LYS A 213 -7.15 11.73 5.95
CA LYS A 213 -7.78 13.04 5.81
C LYS A 213 -8.73 13.34 6.97
N LYS A 214 -9.62 12.41 7.30
CA LYS A 214 -10.61 12.55 8.39
C LYS A 214 -9.94 12.72 9.75
N HIS A 215 -8.82 12.05 9.97
CA HIS A 215 -8.09 12.05 11.24
C HIS A 215 -6.89 13.02 11.27
N HIS A 216 -6.71 13.83 10.23
CA HIS A 216 -5.63 14.82 10.12
C HIS A 216 -4.22 14.24 10.35
N ILE A 217 -3.96 13.03 9.83
CA ILE A 217 -2.70 12.29 10.05
C ILE A 217 -1.52 12.95 9.30
N VAL A 218 -1.78 13.64 8.19
CA VAL A 218 -0.74 14.12 7.27
C VAL A 218 -0.73 15.66 7.18
N LEU A 219 0.45 16.26 7.26
CA LEU A 219 0.62 17.72 7.12
C LEU A 219 0.38 18.17 5.67
N PRO A 220 -0.17 19.38 5.44
CA PRO A 220 -0.40 19.91 4.10
C PRO A 220 0.91 20.19 3.36
N ALA A 221 0.83 20.25 2.04
CA ALA A 221 1.95 20.64 1.19
C ALA A 221 2.35 22.09 1.48
N THR A 222 3.64 22.37 1.35
CA THR A 222 4.19 23.71 1.51
C THR A 222 5.06 24.11 0.34
N VAL A 223 5.05 25.40 0.02
CA VAL A 223 5.95 26.00 -0.96
C VAL A 223 6.81 27.06 -0.28
N THR A 224 8.05 27.18 -0.72
CA THR A 224 9.07 28.06 -0.14
C THR A 224 9.79 28.81 -1.26
N ILE A 225 10.05 30.09 -1.07
CA ILE A 225 10.81 30.94 -1.99
C ILE A 225 12.12 31.41 -1.33
N SER A 226 13.18 31.54 -2.13
CA SER A 226 14.50 32.02 -1.72
C SER A 226 15.23 32.72 -2.86
N GLY A 227 16.28 33.47 -2.55
CA GLY A 227 17.05 34.27 -3.53
C GLY A 227 16.52 35.70 -3.71
N VAL A 228 15.43 36.07 -3.03
CA VAL A 228 14.78 37.39 -3.08
C VAL A 228 14.19 37.74 -1.71
N THR A 229 13.85 39.01 -1.51
CA THR A 229 13.17 39.46 -0.28
C THR A 229 11.66 39.48 -0.49
N VAL A 230 10.90 38.78 0.34
CA VAL A 230 9.43 38.81 0.30
C VAL A 230 8.94 40.13 0.91
N VAL A 231 8.06 40.85 0.19
CA VAL A 231 7.56 42.18 0.58
C VAL A 231 6.53 42.09 1.70
N ASP A 232 5.64 41.10 1.62
CA ASP A 232 4.60 40.85 2.61
C ASP A 232 4.35 39.35 2.76
N GLY A 233 4.09 38.91 3.99
CA GLY A 233 3.90 37.52 4.35
C GLY A 233 5.20 36.73 4.63
N SER A 234 5.10 35.41 4.50
CA SER A 234 6.15 34.46 4.83
C SER A 234 6.82 33.91 3.57
N THR A 235 8.13 33.66 3.62
CA THR A 235 8.86 32.93 2.57
C THR A 235 8.34 31.50 2.38
N ARG A 236 7.67 30.95 3.39
CA ARG A 236 6.99 29.66 3.37
C ARG A 236 5.48 29.82 3.43
N ALA A 237 4.76 29.18 2.52
CA ALA A 237 3.29 29.12 2.49
C ALA A 237 2.77 27.69 2.51
N LYS A 238 1.63 27.48 3.18
CA LYS A 238 0.86 26.22 3.11
C LYS A 238 -0.10 26.29 1.93
N VAL A 239 -0.16 25.22 1.14
CA VAL A 239 -0.97 25.12 -0.08
C VAL A 239 -2.00 23.98 -0.02
N GLY A 240 -2.16 23.37 1.16
CA GLY A 240 -3.20 22.38 1.43
C GLY A 240 -2.84 20.96 1.01
N GLN A 241 -3.84 20.09 0.98
CA GLN A 241 -3.76 18.74 0.41
C GLN A 241 -4.23 18.77 -1.04
N LEU A 242 -3.65 17.93 -1.89
CA LEU A 242 -3.95 17.80 -3.31
C LEU A 242 -4.54 16.40 -3.56
N ASP A 243 -5.69 16.34 -4.24
CA ASP A 243 -6.23 15.06 -4.69
C ASP A 243 -5.30 14.40 -5.74
N GLY A 244 -5.48 13.10 -5.97
CA GLY A 244 -4.76 12.37 -7.00
C GLY A 244 -5.67 12.03 -8.18
N ARG A 245 -5.09 11.40 -9.22
CA ARG A 245 -5.86 10.98 -10.40
C ARG A 245 -7.05 10.06 -10.07
N VAL A 246 -6.97 9.33 -8.96
CA VAL A 246 -8.06 8.47 -8.46
C VAL A 246 -9.37 9.22 -8.25
N LYS A 247 -9.30 10.51 -7.85
CA LYS A 247 -10.49 11.33 -7.55
C LYS A 247 -11.42 11.46 -8.75
N PHE A 248 -10.86 11.52 -9.97
CA PHE A 248 -11.61 11.64 -11.22
C PHE A 248 -12.33 10.35 -11.62
N ARG A 249 -12.04 9.20 -10.98
CA ARG A 249 -12.74 7.93 -11.25
C ARG A 249 -14.01 7.74 -10.43
N VAL A 250 -14.12 8.44 -9.31
CA VAL A 250 -15.20 8.27 -8.31
C VAL A 250 -16.01 9.53 -8.04
N SER A 251 -15.65 10.67 -8.63
CA SER A 251 -16.33 11.94 -8.34
C SER A 251 -17.78 11.97 -8.79
N GLY A 252 -18.24 11.05 -9.66
CA GLY A 252 -19.64 10.93 -10.14
C GLY A 252 -20.10 12.10 -11.01
N ASP A 253 -19.56 13.29 -10.77
CA ASP A 253 -19.71 14.49 -11.55
C ASP A 253 -18.46 14.66 -12.43
N ALA A 254 -18.56 14.16 -13.66
CA ALA A 254 -17.81 14.68 -14.80
C ALA A 254 -18.18 16.16 -15.13
N LYS A 255 -18.92 16.83 -14.24
CA LYS A 255 -19.36 18.23 -14.35
C LYS A 255 -18.45 19.23 -13.62
N SER A 256 -17.44 18.76 -12.89
CA SER A 256 -16.47 19.66 -12.27
C SER A 256 -15.30 19.91 -13.22
N ASP A 257 -15.15 21.16 -13.63
CA ASP A 257 -13.97 21.76 -14.27
C ASP A 257 -12.83 22.04 -13.26
N GLY A 258 -12.99 21.58 -12.02
CA GLY A 258 -12.02 21.76 -10.95
C GLY A 258 -10.70 21.04 -11.20
N THR A 259 -9.64 21.55 -10.58
CA THR A 259 -8.30 20.95 -10.56
C THR A 259 -7.88 20.63 -9.12
N PRO A 260 -8.58 19.70 -8.43
CA PRO A 260 -8.31 19.41 -7.02
C PRO A 260 -6.92 18.78 -6.79
N ASP A 261 -6.28 18.34 -7.86
CA ASP A 261 -4.90 17.88 -7.92
C ASP A 261 -3.87 19.02 -7.98
N ARG A 262 -4.30 20.29 -8.02
CA ARG A 262 -3.42 21.46 -8.22
C ARG A 262 -3.64 22.56 -7.19
N ALA A 263 -2.56 23.29 -6.92
CA ALA A 263 -2.62 24.53 -6.14
C ALA A 263 -1.64 25.55 -6.73
N SER A 264 -1.88 26.83 -6.45
CA SER A 264 -0.95 27.90 -6.79
C SER A 264 -0.74 28.85 -5.63
N HIS A 265 0.43 29.47 -5.60
CA HIS A 265 0.76 30.51 -4.64
C HIS A 265 1.59 31.60 -5.32
N THR A 266 1.41 32.84 -4.89
CA THR A 266 2.08 34.00 -5.47
C THR A 266 2.70 34.82 -4.35
N TRP A 267 3.99 35.10 -4.48
CA TRP A 267 4.70 36.06 -3.63
C TRP A 267 4.84 37.40 -4.35
N LEU A 268 4.77 38.48 -3.57
CA LEU A 268 5.32 39.77 -3.96
C LEU A 268 6.72 39.87 -3.38
N VAL A 269 7.72 40.09 -4.23
CA VAL A 269 9.13 40.10 -3.83
C VAL A 269 9.87 41.32 -4.35
N THR A 270 10.96 41.69 -3.69
CA THR A 270 11.95 42.63 -4.21
C THR A 270 13.23 41.91 -4.66
N GLY A 271 13.73 42.30 -5.82
CA GLY A 271 14.90 41.72 -6.49
C GLY A 271 15.27 42.49 -7.76
N LYS A 272 16.54 42.41 -8.14
CA LYS A 272 17.08 43.04 -9.34
C LYS A 272 16.87 42.14 -10.55
N SER A 273 16.82 42.76 -11.73
CA SER A 273 16.94 42.00 -12.99
C SER A 273 18.26 41.22 -12.98
N GLY A 274 18.20 39.94 -13.32
CA GLY A 274 19.30 38.99 -13.23
C GLY A 274 19.36 38.17 -11.94
N ASP A 275 18.59 38.52 -10.88
CA ASP A 275 18.55 37.72 -9.66
C ASP A 275 17.90 36.35 -9.94
N VAL A 276 18.45 35.30 -9.32
CA VAL A 276 17.94 33.93 -9.43
C VAL A 276 17.02 33.64 -8.25
N VAL A 277 15.75 33.40 -8.54
CA VAL A 277 14.75 32.97 -7.56
C VAL A 277 14.64 31.46 -7.56
N THR A 278 14.72 30.84 -6.38
CA THR A 278 14.47 29.39 -6.22
C THR A 278 13.18 29.16 -5.45
N VAL A 279 12.31 28.33 -6.01
CA VAL A 279 11.09 27.85 -5.34
C VAL A 279 11.18 26.35 -5.09
N ARG A 280 10.80 25.92 -3.88
CA ARG A 280 10.74 24.53 -3.47
C ARG A 280 9.35 24.18 -2.95
N ALA A 281 8.76 23.11 -3.48
CA ALA A 281 7.52 22.51 -3.04
C ALA A 281 7.81 21.20 -2.29
N GLU A 282 7.12 20.95 -1.18
CA GLU A 282 7.33 19.77 -0.33
C GLU A 282 6.02 19.21 0.22
N HIS A 283 5.96 17.88 0.35
CA HIS A 283 4.90 17.17 1.03
C HIS A 283 5.42 15.86 1.65
N GLN A 284 4.98 15.53 2.88
CA GLN A 284 5.48 14.37 3.65
C GLN A 284 5.32 13.03 2.92
N ARG A 285 4.27 12.89 2.11
CA ARG A 285 3.95 11.64 1.37
C ARG A 285 4.23 11.71 -0.12
N ALA A 286 4.39 12.91 -0.69
CA ALA A 286 4.45 13.11 -2.14
C ALA A 286 5.82 13.61 -2.63
N GLY A 287 6.80 13.68 -1.74
CA GLY A 287 8.17 14.10 -2.02
C GLY A 287 8.32 15.62 -2.12
N SER A 288 9.36 16.05 -2.83
CA SER A 288 9.67 17.47 -3.04
C SER A 288 10.10 17.75 -4.47
N ALA A 289 9.84 18.97 -4.93
CA ALA A 289 10.29 19.48 -6.23
C ALA A 289 10.88 20.88 -6.07
N SER A 290 11.88 21.23 -6.89
CA SER A 290 12.51 22.54 -6.90
C SER A 290 12.62 23.06 -8.32
N ALA A 291 12.41 24.37 -8.48
CA ALA A 291 12.55 25.08 -9.75
C ALA A 291 13.19 26.45 -9.52
N THR A 292 13.85 26.97 -10.54
CA THR A 292 14.50 28.29 -10.50
C THR A 292 14.03 29.15 -11.66
N ILE A 293 13.97 30.46 -11.47
CA ILE A 293 13.65 31.44 -12.50
C ILE A 293 14.55 32.68 -12.31
N VAL A 294 14.97 33.29 -13.41
CA VAL A 294 15.72 34.55 -13.41
C VAL A 294 14.72 35.70 -13.56
N LEU A 295 14.91 36.77 -12.79
CA LEU A 295 14.10 37.98 -12.95
C LEU A 295 14.54 38.76 -14.20
N GLU A 296 13.67 38.93 -15.20
CA GLU A 296 13.97 39.57 -16.51
C GLU A 296 13.74 41.09 -16.57
#